data_AF-A0A7C3H182-F1
#
_entry.id   AF-A0A7C3H182-F1
#
_cell.length_a   1.000
_cell.length_b   1.000
_cell.length_c   1.000
_cell.angle_alpha   90.00
_cell.angle_beta   90.00
_cell.angle_gamma   90.00
#
_symmetry.space_group_name_H-M   'P 1'
#
loop_
_entity.id
_entity.type
_entity.pdbx_description
1 polymer ?
#
loop_
_entity_poly.entity_id
_entity_poly.type
_entity_poly.pdbx_seq_one_letter_code
_entity_poly.pdbx_strand_id
1 'polypeptide(L)'
;MSQKLSLRRIRRWPRWTIIPIGIGLAMVAIGLGLLLEPVSHALTATPVVPTPTLPIINYSRTLSDGCHDCHVSLPALRASAEDPTTAENYLIEPESVMTPHGTLGCVACHGGNGEAEDKETAHQGLIADLSADDPMQCLICHHDLPDEIPGDRLRLPHGRLLERVESGEPCDVHCSDCHGGVGHGFDPVSGNVICSMSVCLDCHEERNLDVQMADCGACHIGPHDVAESLTCSDCHTSTERWDEVESNIHPYPLEGKHAETACFDCHQYPNFKGLNNACADCHEAGHEWGDSDCAECHDPADAWDLAAGTWPQHVDHWDQYKGVHAELTCQACHFETYENLPSNCDYCHTAPDSHKDEKYAGDCVECHQADQDWADGTPPEG
;
A
#
# COMPACT_ATOMS: atom_id res chain seq x y z
N MET A 1 -32.76 -12.64 -67.96
CA MET A 1 -33.92 -11.75 -67.80
C MET A 1 -34.14 -11.50 -66.31
N SER A 2 -34.19 -10.22 -65.94
CA SER A 2 -34.31 -9.71 -64.58
C SER A 2 -35.67 -10.05 -63.96
N GLN A 3 -35.70 -10.50 -62.70
CA GLN A 3 -36.86 -10.35 -61.83
C GLN A 3 -36.42 -9.70 -60.51
N LYS A 4 -36.83 -8.44 -60.35
CA LYS A 4 -36.68 -7.64 -59.13
C LYS A 4 -37.48 -8.29 -58.00
N LEU A 5 -36.80 -8.74 -56.95
CA LEU A 5 -37.42 -9.17 -55.70
C LEU A 5 -37.95 -7.94 -54.95
N SER A 6 -39.28 -7.83 -54.91
CA SER A 6 -40.03 -6.88 -54.10
C SER A 6 -39.79 -7.17 -52.60
N LEU A 7 -39.11 -6.24 -51.92
CA LEU A 7 -39.01 -6.24 -50.46
C LEU A 7 -40.42 -6.10 -49.86
N ARG A 8 -40.92 -7.19 -49.28
CA ARG A 8 -42.20 -7.25 -48.57
C ARG A 8 -42.18 -6.29 -47.38
N ARG A 9 -43.25 -5.50 -47.25
CA ARG A 9 -43.56 -4.60 -46.12
C ARG A 9 -43.22 -5.26 -44.79
N ILE A 10 -42.21 -4.75 -44.08
CA ILE A 10 -42.00 -5.05 -42.67
C ILE A 10 -43.19 -4.44 -41.91
N ARG A 11 -44.07 -5.30 -41.41
CA ARG A 11 -45.22 -4.91 -40.59
C ARG A 11 -44.66 -4.26 -39.33
N ARG A 12 -44.84 -2.95 -39.14
CA ARG A 12 -44.45 -2.26 -37.91
C ARG A 12 -45.38 -2.74 -36.79
N TRP A 13 -44.88 -3.63 -35.94
CA TRP A 13 -45.62 -4.05 -34.75
C TRP A 13 -45.73 -2.84 -33.81
N PRO A 14 -46.92 -2.57 -33.26
CA PRO A 14 -47.09 -1.46 -32.35
C PRO A 14 -46.29 -1.72 -31.08
N ARG A 15 -45.54 -0.71 -30.59
CA ARG A 15 -44.55 -0.83 -29.50
C ARG A 15 -45.08 -1.52 -28.23
N TRP A 16 -46.39 -1.46 -27.97
CA TRP A 16 -47.02 -2.12 -26.84
C TRP A 16 -46.94 -3.65 -26.86
N THR A 17 -46.69 -4.28 -28.02
CA THR A 17 -46.56 -5.75 -28.11
C THR A 17 -45.25 -6.28 -27.53
N ILE A 18 -44.26 -5.42 -27.29
CA ILE A 18 -42.96 -5.80 -26.70
C ILE A 18 -43.14 -6.27 -25.26
N ILE A 19 -44.01 -5.63 -24.49
CA ILE A 19 -44.25 -5.92 -23.07
C ILE A 19 -44.78 -7.36 -22.86
N PRO A 20 -45.89 -7.80 -23.49
CA PRO A 20 -46.39 -9.17 -23.31
C PRO A 20 -45.45 -10.23 -23.86
N ILE A 21 -44.69 -9.94 -24.93
CA ILE A 21 -43.66 -10.85 -25.45
C ILE A 21 -42.52 -11.00 -24.44
N GLY A 22 -42.07 -9.90 -23.84
CA GLY A 22 -41.04 -9.93 -22.78
C GLY A 22 -41.50 -10.72 -21.56
N ILE A 23 -42.72 -10.50 -21.09
CA ILE A 23 -43.31 -11.27 -19.97
C ILE A 23 -43.41 -12.76 -20.32
N GLY A 24 -43.82 -13.10 -21.55
CA GLY A 24 -43.90 -14.48 -22.02
C GLY A 24 -42.53 -15.17 -22.05
N LEU A 25 -41.49 -14.48 -22.54
CA LEU A 25 -40.12 -15.02 -22.55
C LEU A 25 -39.56 -15.21 -21.13
N ALA A 26 -39.82 -14.26 -20.22
CA ALA A 26 -39.40 -14.38 -18.83
C ALA A 26 -40.08 -15.57 -18.13
N MET A 27 -41.38 -15.76 -18.34
CA MET A 27 -42.12 -16.90 -17.79
C MET A 27 -41.60 -18.24 -18.31
N VAL A 28 -41.24 -18.33 -19.60
CA VAL A 28 -40.63 -19.53 -20.18
C VAL A 28 -39.24 -19.79 -19.60
N ALA A 29 -38.43 -18.75 -19.43
CA ALA A 29 -37.10 -18.88 -18.83
C ALA A 29 -37.16 -19.37 -17.38
N ILE A 30 -38.06 -18.79 -16.57
CA ILE A 30 -38.30 -19.21 -15.18
C ILE A 30 -38.82 -20.65 -15.15
N GLY A 31 -39.80 -20.98 -15.98
CA GLY A 31 -40.35 -22.34 -16.06
C GLY A 31 -39.31 -23.38 -16.48
N LEU A 32 -38.41 -23.03 -17.40
CA LEU A 32 -37.30 -23.88 -17.82
C LEU A 32 -36.28 -24.06 -16.69
N GLY A 33 -35.95 -22.99 -15.95
CA GLY A 33 -35.07 -23.05 -14.79
C GLY A 33 -35.59 -24.03 -13.72
N LEU A 34 -36.87 -23.89 -13.35
CA LEU A 34 -37.51 -24.76 -12.35
C LEU A 34 -37.63 -26.23 -12.80
N LEU A 35 -37.74 -26.49 -14.10
CA LEU A 35 -37.76 -27.84 -14.67
C LEU A 35 -36.36 -28.49 -14.69
N LEU A 36 -35.31 -27.69 -14.87
CA LEU A 36 -33.93 -28.16 -14.97
C LEU A 36 -33.22 -28.25 -13.62
N GLU A 37 -33.66 -27.50 -12.61
CA GLU A 37 -33.13 -27.49 -11.25
C GLU A 37 -33.01 -28.90 -10.60
N PRO A 38 -34.05 -29.78 -10.61
CA PRO A 38 -33.92 -31.11 -10.04
C PRO A 38 -32.94 -32.01 -10.82
N VAL A 39 -32.80 -31.80 -12.13
CA VAL A 39 -31.83 -32.54 -12.96
C VAL A 39 -30.41 -32.06 -12.67
N SER A 40 -30.22 -30.76 -12.49
CA SER A 40 -28.95 -30.17 -12.08
C SER A 40 -28.51 -30.73 -10.73
N HIS A 41 -29.38 -30.72 -9.71
CA HIS A 41 -29.06 -31.27 -8.40
C HIS A 41 -28.74 -32.76 -8.43
N ALA A 42 -29.41 -33.54 -9.28
CA ALA A 42 -29.12 -34.97 -9.43
C ALA A 42 -27.76 -35.23 -10.12
N LEU A 43 -27.31 -34.33 -11.00
CA LEU A 43 -26.02 -34.44 -11.69
C LEU A 43 -24.85 -33.83 -10.89
N THR A 44 -25.12 -32.88 -9.99
CA THR A 44 -24.11 -32.20 -9.17
C THR A 44 -24.12 -32.65 -7.71
N ALA A 45 -24.84 -33.73 -7.37
CA ALA A 45 -24.76 -34.33 -6.03
C ALA A 45 -23.35 -34.89 -5.82
N THR A 46 -22.42 -34.03 -5.41
CA THR A 46 -21.17 -34.44 -4.80
C THR A 46 -21.53 -35.24 -3.56
N PRO A 47 -21.02 -36.47 -3.39
CA PRO A 47 -21.18 -37.19 -2.14
C PRO A 47 -20.63 -36.30 -1.04
N VAL A 48 -21.48 -35.94 -0.08
CA VAL A 48 -21.04 -35.27 1.15
C VAL A 48 -20.19 -36.30 1.89
N VAL A 49 -18.88 -36.22 1.69
CA VAL A 49 -17.93 -36.94 2.53
C VAL A 49 -18.16 -36.35 3.93
N PRO A 50 -18.51 -37.16 4.94
CA PRO A 50 -18.66 -36.65 6.29
C PRO A 50 -17.36 -35.92 6.66
N THR A 51 -17.48 -34.70 7.19
CA THR A 51 -16.35 -33.99 7.78
C THR A 51 -15.63 -34.97 8.69
N PRO A 52 -14.34 -35.26 8.45
CA PRO A 52 -13.59 -36.18 9.29
C PRO A 52 -13.78 -35.73 10.74
N THR A 53 -14.22 -36.65 11.60
CA THR A 53 -14.15 -36.40 13.04
C THR A 53 -12.69 -36.07 13.33
N LEU A 54 -12.40 -34.86 13.81
CA LEU A 54 -11.02 -34.49 14.15
C LEU A 54 -10.44 -35.58 15.07
N PRO A 55 -9.22 -36.07 14.81
CA PRO A 55 -8.59 -37.06 15.66
C PRO A 55 -8.61 -36.55 17.11
N ILE A 56 -9.01 -37.40 18.04
CA ILE A 56 -8.95 -37.06 19.46
C ILE A 56 -7.47 -37.05 19.85
N ILE A 57 -6.91 -35.87 20.09
CA ILE A 57 -5.60 -35.75 20.73
C ILE A 57 -5.80 -36.11 22.20
N ASN A 58 -5.27 -37.26 22.62
CA ASN A 58 -5.29 -37.66 24.01
C ASN A 58 -4.21 -36.87 24.75
N TYR A 59 -4.62 -35.98 25.66
CA TYR A 59 -3.70 -35.37 26.62
C TYR A 59 -2.92 -36.47 27.35
N SER A 60 -1.60 -36.50 27.17
CA SER A 60 -0.73 -37.60 27.59
C SER A 60 0.39 -37.12 28.51
N ARG A 61 0.18 -36.01 29.23
CA ARG A 61 1.19 -35.41 30.11
C ARG A 61 1.83 -36.42 31.06
N THR A 62 1.01 -37.22 31.74
CA THR A 62 1.48 -38.26 32.69
C THR A 62 2.13 -39.46 32.01
N LEU A 63 1.88 -39.66 30.71
CA LEU A 63 2.51 -40.72 29.92
C LEU A 63 3.83 -40.26 29.29
N SER A 64 4.28 -39.04 29.59
CA SER A 64 5.50 -38.45 29.03
C SER A 64 6.57 -38.20 30.10
N ASP A 65 6.36 -38.64 31.34
CA ASP A 65 7.28 -38.40 32.44
C ASP A 65 8.66 -39.01 32.19
N GLY A 66 8.74 -40.23 31.63
CA GLY A 66 10.01 -40.84 31.24
C GLY A 66 10.74 -40.09 30.12
N CYS A 67 10.01 -39.39 29.25
CA CYS A 67 10.61 -38.52 28.24
C CYS A 67 11.30 -37.32 28.89
N HIS A 68 10.68 -36.71 29.91
CA HIS A 68 11.25 -35.58 30.63
C HIS A 68 12.57 -35.96 31.34
N ASP A 69 12.63 -37.14 31.96
CA ASP A 69 13.81 -37.61 32.70
C ASP A 69 15.11 -37.58 31.86
N CYS A 70 14.98 -37.82 30.56
CA CYS A 70 16.08 -37.68 29.61
C CYS A 70 16.12 -36.27 29.00
N HIS A 71 15.06 -35.83 28.33
CA HIS A 71 15.13 -34.71 27.40
C HIS A 71 15.22 -33.32 28.04
N VAL A 72 14.92 -33.16 29.33
CA VAL A 72 15.16 -31.89 30.05
C VAL A 72 16.46 -31.89 30.86
N SER A 73 17.28 -32.94 30.71
CA SER A 73 18.50 -33.16 31.50
C SER A 73 19.69 -33.46 30.57
N LEU A 74 20.52 -32.44 30.34
CA LEU A 74 21.73 -32.60 29.54
C LEU A 74 22.67 -33.72 30.04
N PRO A 75 22.86 -33.93 31.36
CA PRO A 75 23.61 -35.08 31.86
C PRO A 75 22.98 -36.44 31.47
N ALA A 76 21.65 -36.56 31.52
CA ALA A 76 20.96 -37.79 31.14
C ALA A 76 21.09 -38.05 29.64
N LEU A 77 20.90 -37.01 28.79
CA LEU A 77 21.09 -37.11 27.34
C LEU A 77 22.52 -37.51 26.97
N ARG A 78 23.54 -36.92 27.60
CA ARG A 78 24.94 -37.29 27.36
C ARG A 78 25.24 -38.74 27.76
N ALA A 79 24.53 -39.27 28.77
CA ALA A 79 24.68 -40.64 29.21
C ALA A 79 23.99 -41.66 28.30
N SER A 80 22.90 -41.27 27.62
CA SER A 80 22.11 -42.14 26.72
C SER A 80 22.44 -41.96 25.23
N ALA A 81 23.11 -40.87 24.85
CA ALA A 81 23.48 -40.58 23.48
C ALA A 81 24.57 -41.52 22.94
N GLU A 82 24.45 -41.90 21.66
CA GLU A 82 25.51 -42.62 20.96
C GLU A 82 26.76 -41.74 20.79
N ASP A 83 26.55 -40.45 20.53
CA ASP A 83 27.59 -39.42 20.52
C ASP A 83 27.24 -38.31 21.54
N PRO A 84 27.93 -38.25 22.70
CA PRO A 84 27.69 -37.24 23.73
C PRO A 84 27.90 -35.80 23.27
N THR A 85 28.63 -35.55 22.17
CA THR A 85 28.87 -34.19 21.65
C THR A 85 27.64 -33.60 20.98
N THR A 86 26.70 -34.44 20.54
CA THR A 86 25.45 -34.02 19.89
C THR A 86 24.28 -33.91 20.86
N ALA A 87 24.47 -34.28 22.13
CA ALA A 87 23.42 -34.36 23.14
C ALA A 87 22.66 -33.04 23.35
N GLU A 88 23.33 -31.90 23.19
CA GLU A 88 22.73 -30.56 23.34
C GLU A 88 21.65 -30.28 22.29
N ASN A 89 21.73 -30.90 21.10
CA ASN A 89 20.73 -30.72 20.04
C ASN A 89 19.37 -31.35 20.38
N TYR A 90 19.33 -32.24 21.37
CA TYR A 90 18.12 -32.95 21.81
C TYR A 90 17.61 -32.46 23.17
N LEU A 91 18.26 -31.44 23.74
CA LEU A 91 17.87 -30.84 25.01
C LEU A 91 16.64 -29.97 24.80
N ILE A 92 15.58 -30.25 25.55
CA ILE A 92 14.39 -29.43 25.67
C ILE A 92 14.55 -28.54 26.90
N GLU A 93 14.33 -27.24 26.73
CA GLU A 93 14.39 -26.31 27.85
C GLU A 93 13.31 -26.66 28.90
N PRO A 94 13.67 -26.72 30.20
CA PRO A 94 12.71 -27.09 31.25
C PRO A 94 11.48 -26.17 31.34
N GLU A 95 11.58 -24.92 30.93
CA GLU A 95 10.46 -23.99 30.81
C GLU A 95 9.44 -24.43 29.75
N SER A 96 9.90 -25.10 28.69
CA SER A 96 9.06 -25.49 27.56
C SER A 96 8.05 -26.56 27.90
N VAL A 97 8.32 -27.42 28.89
CA VAL A 97 7.34 -28.41 29.38
C VAL A 97 6.15 -27.77 30.11
N MET A 98 6.26 -26.50 30.47
CA MET A 98 5.19 -25.73 31.11
C MET A 98 4.40 -24.85 30.14
N THR A 99 4.79 -24.81 28.86
CA THR A 99 4.02 -24.14 27.81
C THR A 99 2.72 -24.88 27.51
N PRO A 100 1.73 -24.25 26.85
CA PRO A 100 0.53 -24.95 26.38
C PRO A 100 0.86 -26.25 25.63
N HIS A 101 1.85 -26.22 24.73
CA HIS A 101 2.31 -27.41 24.01
C HIS A 101 2.94 -28.45 24.95
N GLY A 102 3.85 -28.04 25.83
CA GLY A 102 4.51 -28.95 26.77
C GLY A 102 3.53 -29.68 27.68
N THR A 103 2.43 -29.02 28.07
CA THR A 103 1.40 -29.65 28.92
C THR A 103 0.54 -30.71 28.21
N LEU A 104 0.55 -30.78 26.88
CA LEU A 104 -0.10 -31.86 26.13
C LEU A 104 0.60 -33.21 26.39
N GLY A 105 1.90 -33.18 26.67
CA GLY A 105 2.76 -34.35 26.80
C GLY A 105 3.40 -34.75 25.47
N CYS A 106 4.67 -35.16 25.51
CA CYS A 106 5.47 -35.52 24.33
C CYS A 106 4.79 -36.57 23.45
N VAL A 107 4.21 -37.61 24.09
CA VAL A 107 3.59 -38.75 23.39
C VAL A 107 2.33 -38.35 22.60
N ALA A 108 1.67 -37.25 22.98
CA ALA A 108 0.44 -36.81 22.32
C ALA A 108 0.67 -36.41 20.86
N CYS A 109 1.89 -35.95 20.56
CA CYS A 109 2.29 -35.54 19.22
C CYS A 109 3.34 -36.50 18.67
N HIS A 110 4.45 -36.68 19.38
CA HIS A 110 5.59 -37.44 18.86
C HIS A 110 5.40 -38.96 18.97
N GLY A 111 4.37 -39.47 19.65
CA GLY A 111 4.22 -40.90 19.87
C GLY A 111 5.31 -41.47 20.78
N GLY A 112 5.81 -42.66 20.46
CA GLY A 112 6.72 -43.39 21.34
C GLY A 112 6.04 -43.96 22.60
N ASN A 113 6.86 -44.31 23.59
CA ASN A 113 6.42 -44.89 24.85
C ASN A 113 7.11 -44.20 26.05
N GLY A 114 6.48 -43.16 26.60
CA GLY A 114 7.04 -42.42 27.74
C GLY A 114 6.94 -43.13 29.10
N GLU A 115 6.40 -44.35 29.15
CA GLU A 115 6.46 -45.23 30.32
C GLU A 115 7.63 -46.23 30.26
N ALA A 116 8.37 -46.27 29.15
CA ALA A 116 9.53 -47.14 28.99
C ALA A 116 10.73 -46.68 29.84
N GLU A 117 11.48 -47.63 30.38
CA GLU A 117 12.68 -47.38 31.18
C GLU A 117 13.97 -47.32 30.33
N ASP A 118 13.90 -47.70 29.06
CA ASP A 118 15.02 -47.74 28.11
C ASP A 118 14.75 -46.93 26.83
N LYS A 119 15.83 -46.39 26.25
CA LYS A 119 15.80 -45.50 25.08
C LYS A 119 15.16 -46.19 23.87
N GLU A 120 15.54 -47.43 23.59
CA GLU A 120 15.11 -48.16 22.40
C GLU A 120 13.59 -48.39 22.41
N THR A 121 13.03 -48.80 23.55
CA THR A 121 11.59 -49.00 23.73
C THR A 121 10.85 -47.67 23.77
N ALA A 122 11.42 -46.63 24.42
CA ALA A 122 10.82 -45.30 24.47
C ALA A 122 10.65 -44.67 23.09
N HIS A 123 11.62 -44.87 22.19
CA HIS A 123 11.61 -44.30 20.84
C HIS A 123 10.89 -45.17 19.80
N GLN A 124 10.31 -46.31 20.18
CA GLN A 124 9.60 -47.15 19.22
C GLN A 124 8.32 -46.46 18.73
N GLY A 125 8.29 -46.10 17.44
CA GLY A 125 7.17 -45.36 16.85
C GLY A 125 7.16 -43.87 17.19
N LEU A 126 8.30 -43.33 17.62
CA LEU A 126 8.51 -41.90 17.79
C LEU A 126 8.61 -41.21 16.42
N ILE A 127 7.95 -40.06 16.29
CA ILE A 127 8.08 -39.12 15.18
C ILE A 127 8.95 -37.97 15.66
N ALA A 128 10.17 -37.84 15.12
CA ALA A 128 11.14 -36.86 15.58
C ALA A 128 10.77 -35.43 15.15
N ASP A 129 10.39 -35.23 13.89
CA ASP A 129 9.88 -33.96 13.37
C ASP A 129 8.45 -34.15 12.86
N LEU A 130 7.51 -33.73 13.70
CA LEU A 130 6.09 -33.84 13.38
C LEU A 130 5.70 -33.05 12.13
N SER A 131 6.36 -31.92 11.89
CA SER A 131 6.02 -31.03 10.78
C SER A 131 6.53 -31.52 9.43
N ALA A 132 7.50 -32.44 9.45
CA ALA A 132 7.98 -33.13 8.25
C ALA A 132 7.19 -34.42 8.00
N ASP A 133 6.99 -35.23 9.04
CA ASP A 133 6.47 -36.60 8.89
C ASP A 133 4.93 -36.70 9.04
N ASP A 134 4.31 -35.83 9.86
CA ASP A 134 2.85 -35.82 10.09
C ASP A 134 2.29 -34.41 10.40
N PRO A 135 2.43 -33.44 9.47
CA PRO A 135 2.04 -32.04 9.71
C PRO A 135 0.54 -31.85 9.95
N MET A 136 -0.29 -32.80 9.52
CA MET A 136 -1.74 -32.77 9.78
C MET A 136 -2.06 -32.78 11.27
N GLN A 137 -1.20 -33.37 12.10
CA GLN A 137 -1.38 -33.37 13.56
C GLN A 137 -1.35 -31.95 14.15
N CYS A 138 -0.55 -31.04 13.57
CA CYS A 138 -0.54 -29.63 13.94
C CYS A 138 -1.87 -28.94 13.58
N LEU A 139 -2.42 -29.27 12.40
CA LEU A 139 -3.61 -28.60 11.85
C LEU A 139 -4.90 -28.94 12.58
N ILE A 140 -4.93 -30.03 13.35
CA ILE A 140 -6.06 -30.36 14.23
C ILE A 140 -6.37 -29.18 15.18
N CYS A 141 -5.32 -28.51 15.67
CA CYS A 141 -5.43 -27.36 16.56
C CYS A 141 -5.22 -26.03 15.80
N HIS A 142 -4.32 -26.00 14.82
CA HIS A 142 -3.88 -24.81 14.10
C HIS A 142 -4.39 -24.75 12.65
N HIS A 143 -5.71 -24.90 12.45
CA HIS A 143 -6.32 -24.88 11.12
C HIS A 143 -6.58 -23.47 10.56
N ASP A 144 -6.50 -22.44 11.40
CA ASP A 144 -6.81 -21.05 11.05
C ASP A 144 -5.65 -20.15 11.49
N LEU A 145 -4.49 -20.34 10.86
CA LEU A 145 -3.29 -19.54 11.12
C LEU A 145 -3.29 -18.31 10.20
N PRO A 146 -3.13 -17.09 10.75
CA PRO A 146 -3.15 -15.88 9.95
C PRO A 146 -1.83 -15.68 9.19
N ASP A 147 -1.91 -15.19 7.95
CA ASP A 147 -0.72 -14.79 7.18
C ASP A 147 -0.12 -13.46 7.66
N GLU A 148 -0.91 -12.63 8.33
CA GLU A 148 -0.47 -11.35 8.86
C GLU A 148 -0.45 -11.39 10.39
N ILE A 149 0.69 -11.03 10.97
CA ILE A 149 0.88 -10.90 12.42
C ILE A 149 1.15 -9.42 12.73
N PRO A 150 0.11 -8.61 13.01
CA PRO A 150 0.25 -7.16 13.18
C PRO A 150 1.13 -6.76 14.38
N GLY A 151 1.16 -7.58 15.44
CA GLY A 151 1.98 -7.34 16.63
C GLY A 151 3.47 -7.28 16.31
N ASP A 152 3.94 -8.25 15.53
CA ASP A 152 5.34 -8.38 15.11
C ASP A 152 5.62 -7.72 13.74
N ARG A 153 4.59 -7.16 13.09
CA ARG A 153 4.63 -6.54 11.76
C ARG A 153 5.21 -7.48 10.70
N LEU A 154 4.82 -8.74 10.75
CA LEU A 154 5.31 -9.78 9.85
C LEU A 154 4.19 -10.35 8.98
N ARG A 155 4.57 -10.72 7.76
CA ARG A 155 3.81 -11.56 6.84
C ARG A 155 4.49 -12.93 6.79
N LEU A 156 3.74 -13.98 7.12
CA LEU A 156 4.19 -15.37 7.07
C LEU A 156 3.26 -16.16 6.15
N PRO A 157 3.76 -17.14 5.38
CA PRO A 157 2.96 -17.83 4.36
C PRO A 157 2.14 -18.99 4.93
N HIS A 158 1.51 -18.81 6.10
CA HIS A 158 0.75 -19.87 6.78
C HIS A 158 -0.32 -20.47 5.88
N GLY A 159 -1.17 -19.67 5.24
CA GLY A 159 -2.25 -20.11 4.35
C GLY A 159 -1.74 -20.97 3.20
N ARG A 160 -0.63 -20.58 2.55
CA ARG A 160 0.00 -21.40 1.51
C ARG A 160 0.51 -22.74 2.07
N LEU A 161 1.09 -22.73 3.27
CA LEU A 161 1.57 -23.97 3.92
C LEU A 161 0.39 -24.89 4.28
N LEU A 162 -0.69 -24.33 4.84
CA LEU A 162 -1.93 -25.04 5.15
C LEU A 162 -2.50 -25.72 3.89
N GLU A 163 -2.64 -24.98 2.78
CA GLU A 163 -3.16 -25.52 1.51
C GLU A 163 -2.31 -26.70 0.99
N ARG A 164 -0.99 -26.62 1.09
CA ARG A 164 -0.09 -27.71 0.64
C ARG A 164 -0.20 -28.94 1.54
N VAL A 165 -0.22 -28.75 2.84
CA VAL A 165 -0.40 -29.84 3.81
C VAL A 165 -1.74 -30.55 3.59
N GLU A 166 -2.83 -29.79 3.43
CA GLU A 166 -4.17 -30.35 3.20
C GLU A 166 -4.30 -31.08 1.85
N SER A 167 -3.63 -30.58 0.81
CA SER A 167 -3.63 -31.20 -0.53
C SER A 167 -2.68 -32.40 -0.64
N GLY A 168 -1.77 -32.59 0.33
CA GLY A 168 -0.72 -33.60 0.28
C GLY A 168 0.37 -33.28 -0.74
N GLU A 169 0.48 -32.02 -1.18
CA GLU A 169 1.58 -31.56 -2.01
C GLU A 169 2.86 -31.42 -1.17
N PRO A 170 4.05 -31.69 -1.76
CA PRO A 170 5.31 -31.49 -1.06
C PRO A 170 5.46 -30.04 -0.55
N CYS A 171 5.76 -29.91 0.74
CA CYS A 171 6.16 -28.66 1.36
C CYS A 171 7.69 -28.62 1.42
N ASP A 172 8.32 -27.64 0.76
CA ASP A 172 9.77 -27.43 0.83
C ASP A 172 10.20 -26.71 2.12
N VAL A 173 9.22 -26.22 2.88
CA VAL A 173 9.34 -25.54 4.18
C VAL A 173 8.40 -26.23 5.17
N HIS A 174 8.93 -26.63 6.31
CA HIS A 174 8.20 -27.29 7.39
C HIS A 174 7.90 -26.30 8.53
N CYS A 175 6.88 -26.59 9.34
CA CYS A 175 6.57 -25.74 10.50
C CYS A 175 7.75 -25.65 11.47
N SER A 176 8.57 -26.70 11.58
CA SER A 176 9.77 -26.74 12.39
C SER A 176 10.87 -25.78 11.95
N ASP A 177 10.90 -25.38 10.67
CA ASP A 177 11.85 -24.38 10.16
C ASP A 177 11.59 -23.00 10.80
N CYS A 178 10.36 -22.74 11.28
CA CYS A 178 9.97 -21.48 11.91
C CYS A 178 9.56 -21.61 13.38
N HIS A 179 9.21 -22.79 13.89
CA HIS A 179 8.75 -23.00 15.28
C HIS A 179 9.64 -23.98 16.08
N GLY A 180 10.66 -24.57 15.43
CA GLY A 180 11.47 -25.66 15.96
C GLY A 180 10.80 -27.03 15.83
N GLY A 181 11.60 -28.10 15.71
CA GLY A 181 11.15 -29.49 15.48
C GLY A 181 10.17 -30.07 16.51
N VAL A 182 10.16 -29.50 17.71
CA VAL A 182 9.31 -29.93 18.83
C VAL A 182 8.31 -28.85 19.29
N GLY A 183 8.23 -27.71 18.60
CA GLY A 183 7.34 -26.61 18.99
C GLY A 183 7.61 -26.02 20.40
N HIS A 184 8.84 -26.18 20.89
CA HIS A 184 9.23 -25.93 22.29
C HIS A 184 10.39 -24.95 22.48
N GLY A 185 10.91 -24.32 21.43
CA GLY A 185 12.15 -23.52 21.59
C GLY A 185 12.20 -22.24 20.79
N PHE A 186 11.26 -22.03 19.86
CA PHE A 186 11.21 -20.80 19.10
C PHE A 186 9.75 -20.37 19.01
N ASP A 187 9.40 -19.40 19.85
CA ASP A 187 8.11 -18.70 19.77
C ASP A 187 8.36 -17.31 19.19
N PRO A 188 8.38 -17.18 17.85
CA PRO A 188 8.55 -15.89 17.18
C PRO A 188 7.31 -15.00 17.31
N VAL A 189 6.22 -15.48 17.93
CA VAL A 189 4.88 -14.87 17.92
C VAL A 189 4.44 -14.36 19.30
N SER A 190 5.03 -14.86 20.40
CA SER A 190 4.72 -14.35 21.75
C SER A 190 5.16 -12.90 21.98
N GLY A 191 5.94 -12.32 21.08
CA GLY A 191 6.54 -10.99 21.24
C GLY A 191 7.61 -10.91 22.33
N ASN A 192 7.92 -12.01 23.02
CA ASN A 192 8.98 -12.06 24.04
C ASN A 192 10.38 -12.13 23.40
N VAL A 193 10.48 -12.64 22.17
CA VAL A 193 11.68 -12.66 21.35
C VAL A 193 11.30 -12.06 19.99
N ILE A 194 11.91 -10.94 19.63
CA ILE A 194 11.70 -10.33 18.31
C ILE A 194 12.33 -11.27 17.28
N CYS A 195 11.53 -11.79 16.35
CA CYS A 195 12.04 -12.52 15.19
C CYS A 195 12.81 -11.54 14.29
N SER A 196 14.14 -11.55 14.36
CA SER A 196 14.96 -10.68 13.53
C SER A 196 14.91 -11.13 12.07
N MET A 197 14.94 -10.17 11.14
CA MET A 197 15.03 -10.43 9.70
C MET A 197 16.18 -11.36 9.31
N SER A 198 17.28 -11.35 10.07
CA SER A 198 18.41 -12.25 9.85
C SER A 198 18.02 -13.73 9.89
N VAL A 199 17.07 -14.13 10.76
CA VAL A 199 16.61 -15.52 10.83
C VAL A 199 16.00 -15.96 9.49
N CYS A 200 15.23 -15.08 8.85
CA CYS A 200 14.64 -15.35 7.55
C CYS A 200 15.70 -15.33 6.45
N LEU A 201 16.58 -14.33 6.45
CA LEU A 201 17.62 -14.17 5.42
C LEU A 201 18.62 -15.33 5.43
N ASP A 202 19.11 -15.70 6.62
CA ASP A 202 20.08 -16.79 6.81
C ASP A 202 19.47 -18.12 6.33
N CYS A 203 18.23 -18.43 6.75
CA CYS A 203 17.54 -19.65 6.32
C CYS A 203 17.30 -19.69 4.79
N HIS A 204 16.83 -18.58 4.20
CA HIS A 204 16.58 -18.52 2.77
C HIS A 204 17.88 -18.57 1.94
N GLU A 205 18.97 -17.98 2.44
CA GLU A 205 20.30 -18.11 1.82
C GLU A 205 20.82 -19.55 1.91
N GLU A 206 20.80 -20.16 3.10
CA GLU A 206 21.25 -21.53 3.34
C GLU A 206 20.49 -22.56 2.49
N ARG A 207 19.18 -22.36 2.34
CA ARG A 207 18.29 -23.25 1.56
C ARG A 207 18.14 -22.84 0.10
N ASN A 208 18.77 -21.76 -0.33
CA ASN A 208 18.65 -21.21 -1.68
C ASN A 208 17.17 -21.02 -2.11
N LEU A 209 16.38 -20.43 -1.23
CA LEU A 209 14.98 -20.07 -1.48
C LEU A 209 14.91 -18.66 -2.08
N ASP A 210 14.06 -18.48 -3.09
CA ASP A 210 13.90 -17.16 -3.72
C ASP A 210 13.26 -16.16 -2.72
N VAL A 211 14.05 -15.19 -2.25
CA VAL A 211 13.56 -13.96 -1.62
C VAL A 211 13.88 -12.81 -2.55
N GLN A 212 12.88 -12.01 -2.90
CA GLN A 212 13.16 -10.69 -3.44
C GLN A 212 13.64 -9.81 -2.28
N MET A 213 14.93 -9.83 -1.97
CA MET A 213 15.54 -9.02 -0.88
C MET A 213 15.27 -7.51 -1.02
N ALA A 214 14.78 -7.07 -2.19
CA ALA A 214 14.37 -5.71 -2.48
C ALA A 214 12.91 -5.39 -2.09
N ASP A 215 12.08 -6.40 -1.80
CA ASP A 215 10.67 -6.21 -1.45
C ASP A 215 10.45 -6.50 0.03
N CYS A 216 10.75 -5.52 0.88
CA CYS A 216 10.51 -5.61 2.31
C CYS A 216 9.03 -5.88 2.62
N GLY A 217 8.11 -5.44 1.75
CA GLY A 217 6.67 -5.65 1.86
C GLY A 217 6.24 -7.10 1.70
N ALA A 218 7.11 -7.98 1.17
CA ALA A 218 6.87 -9.41 1.09
C ALA A 218 6.86 -10.07 2.49
N CYS A 219 7.70 -9.56 3.40
CA CYS A 219 7.89 -10.13 4.75
C CYS A 219 7.35 -9.22 5.86
N HIS A 220 7.27 -7.91 5.64
CA HIS A 220 6.85 -6.96 6.65
C HIS A 220 5.54 -6.26 6.32
N ILE A 221 4.79 -5.96 7.38
CA ILE A 221 3.64 -5.07 7.30
C ILE A 221 4.14 -3.65 7.50
N GLY A 222 4.13 -2.87 6.42
CA GLY A 222 4.57 -1.47 6.43
C GLY A 222 3.70 -0.62 7.37
N PRO A 223 4.30 0.25 8.21
CA PRO A 223 3.54 1.14 9.07
C PRO A 223 2.98 2.37 8.33
N HIS A 224 3.42 2.59 7.09
CA HIS A 224 3.07 3.76 6.29
C HIS A 224 1.90 3.43 5.38
N ASP A 225 1.05 4.42 5.20
CA ASP A 225 -0.12 4.40 4.35
C ASP A 225 0.19 4.52 2.84
N VAL A 226 1.45 4.78 2.49
CA VAL A 226 1.97 4.86 1.10
C VAL A 226 2.43 3.52 0.53
N ALA A 227 2.38 2.44 1.32
CA ALA A 227 2.81 1.10 0.90
C ALA A 227 2.01 0.53 -0.29
N GLU A 228 0.87 1.15 -0.64
CA GLU A 228 0.08 0.78 -1.83
C GLU A 228 0.63 1.38 -3.13
N SER A 229 1.46 2.43 -3.06
CA SER A 229 1.98 3.18 -4.21
C SER A 229 3.50 3.23 -4.29
N LEU A 230 4.19 3.00 -3.18
CA LEU A 230 5.64 3.01 -3.07
C LEU A 230 6.10 1.74 -2.35
N THR A 231 7.28 1.25 -2.73
CA THR A 231 7.99 0.17 -2.04
C THR A 231 8.83 0.74 -0.90
N CYS A 232 9.23 -0.10 0.06
CA CYS A 232 10.05 0.39 1.17
C CYS A 232 11.42 0.91 0.70
N SER A 233 11.98 0.32 -0.36
CA SER A 233 13.25 0.74 -0.97
C SER A 233 13.18 2.05 -1.73
N ASP A 234 11.97 2.56 -2.00
CA ASP A 234 11.79 3.91 -2.58
C ASP A 234 12.20 5.01 -1.59
N CYS A 235 12.29 4.69 -0.30
CA CYS A 235 12.67 5.62 0.75
C CYS A 235 13.81 5.09 1.61
N HIS A 236 13.74 3.85 2.10
CA HIS A 236 14.74 3.27 2.98
C HIS A 236 15.95 2.76 2.18
N THR A 237 17.13 3.27 2.49
CA THR A 237 18.36 2.96 1.73
C THR A 237 19.24 1.90 2.38
N SER A 238 18.86 1.44 3.59
CA SER A 238 19.64 0.48 4.37
C SER A 238 18.73 -0.57 5.03
N THR A 239 19.16 -1.83 4.99
CA THR A 239 18.55 -2.94 5.73
C THR A 239 19.13 -3.12 7.13
N GLU A 240 20.26 -2.46 7.45
CA GLU A 240 20.91 -2.49 8.77
C GLU A 240 20.50 -1.30 9.65
N ARG A 241 20.32 -0.13 9.03
CA ARG A 241 19.91 1.12 9.69
C ARG A 241 18.65 1.64 9.06
N TRP A 242 17.53 1.13 9.54
CA TRP A 242 16.22 1.40 8.95
C TRP A 242 15.85 2.90 8.93
N ASP A 243 16.45 3.71 9.78
CA ASP A 243 16.27 5.16 9.82
C ASP A 243 17.03 5.93 8.72
N GLU A 244 17.91 5.26 7.95
CA GLU A 244 18.53 5.84 6.76
C GLU A 244 17.52 5.90 5.61
N VAL A 245 17.08 7.12 5.29
CA VAL A 245 16.03 7.41 4.31
C VAL A 245 16.49 8.45 3.29
N GLU A 246 16.27 8.18 2.00
CA GLU A 246 16.31 9.15 0.91
C GLU A 246 14.88 9.47 0.46
N SER A 247 14.48 10.74 0.57
CA SER A 247 13.08 11.17 0.39
C SER A 247 12.88 12.05 -0.84
N ASN A 248 13.47 11.65 -1.96
CA ASN A 248 13.35 12.38 -3.23
C ASN A 248 12.14 11.95 -4.07
N ILE A 249 11.39 10.93 -3.64
CA ILE A 249 10.21 10.43 -4.34
C ILE A 249 8.96 11.01 -3.69
N HIS A 250 8.26 11.87 -4.43
CA HIS A 250 7.01 12.47 -3.99
C HIS A 250 5.98 12.40 -5.14
N PRO A 251 4.71 12.01 -4.88
CA PRO A 251 3.69 11.92 -5.91
C PRO A 251 3.31 13.28 -6.51
N TYR A 252 3.65 14.37 -5.80
CA TYR A 252 3.52 15.74 -6.26
C TYR A 252 4.91 16.35 -6.51
N PRO A 253 5.15 17.04 -7.64
CA PRO A 253 6.43 17.69 -7.88
C PRO A 253 6.65 18.81 -6.87
N LEU A 254 7.62 18.62 -5.96
CA LEU A 254 8.10 19.68 -5.09
C LEU A 254 9.14 20.48 -5.86
N GLU A 255 8.87 21.77 -6.07
CA GLU A 255 9.74 22.68 -6.81
C GLU A 255 10.22 23.83 -5.93
N GLY A 256 11.28 24.53 -6.38
CA GLY A 256 11.85 25.66 -5.66
C GLY A 256 12.20 25.31 -4.21
N LYS A 257 11.70 26.12 -3.27
CA LYS A 257 11.97 25.93 -1.84
C LYS A 257 11.25 24.74 -1.22
N HIS A 258 10.11 24.31 -1.76
CA HIS A 258 9.41 23.12 -1.28
C HIS A 258 10.23 21.84 -1.52
N ALA A 259 11.09 21.82 -2.54
CA ALA A 259 12.01 20.72 -2.80
C ALA A 259 13.13 20.58 -1.74
N GLU A 260 13.38 21.63 -0.96
CA GLU A 260 14.40 21.67 0.11
C GLU A 260 13.82 21.36 1.49
N THR A 261 12.49 21.33 1.64
CA THR A 261 11.78 21.12 2.91
C THR A 261 11.89 19.68 3.38
N ALA A 262 12.11 19.45 4.67
CA ALA A 262 12.15 18.10 5.20
C ALA A 262 10.73 17.50 5.25
N CYS A 263 10.57 16.20 4.96
CA CYS A 263 9.27 15.52 4.92
C CYS A 263 8.40 15.82 6.15
N PHE A 264 9.01 15.77 7.34
CA PHE A 264 8.30 15.91 8.61
C PHE A 264 8.02 17.36 9.02
N ASP A 265 8.43 18.33 8.20
CA ASP A 265 7.98 19.72 8.36
C ASP A 265 6.51 19.86 7.89
N CYS A 266 6.08 19.04 6.93
CA CYS A 266 4.68 18.95 6.50
C CYS A 266 3.96 17.76 7.17
N HIS A 267 4.61 16.61 7.28
CA HIS A 267 4.01 15.38 7.80
C HIS A 267 4.29 15.18 9.31
N GLN A 268 3.26 15.08 10.15
CA GLN A 268 3.45 14.91 11.60
C GLN A 268 3.92 13.51 12.04
N TYR A 269 3.83 12.52 11.14
CA TYR A 269 4.23 11.12 11.32
C TYR A 269 4.44 10.55 9.90
N PRO A 270 5.10 9.39 9.68
CA PRO A 270 5.15 8.76 8.35
C PRO A 270 3.81 8.14 7.93
N ASN A 271 2.76 8.96 8.03
CA ASN A 271 1.46 8.80 7.44
C ASN A 271 1.29 10.01 6.51
N PHE A 272 1.36 9.76 5.21
CA PHE A 272 1.51 10.80 4.19
C PHE A 272 0.16 11.21 3.57
N LYS A 273 -0.95 10.53 3.91
CA LYS A 273 -2.32 10.91 3.55
C LYS A 273 -2.82 12.10 4.37
N GLY A 274 -3.76 12.81 3.77
CA GLY A 274 -4.57 13.83 4.46
C GLY A 274 -3.94 15.23 4.48
N LEU A 275 -2.74 15.40 3.94
CA LEU A 275 -2.21 16.73 3.67
C LEU A 275 -2.95 17.32 2.46
N ASN A 276 -3.41 18.56 2.60
CA ASN A 276 -4.03 19.30 1.53
C ASN A 276 -2.98 20.26 0.96
N ASN A 277 -2.86 20.31 -0.36
CA ASN A 277 -1.78 21.04 -1.04
C ASN A 277 -2.18 22.49 -1.35
N ALA A 278 -3.02 23.10 -0.52
CA ALA A 278 -3.42 24.49 -0.71
C ALA A 278 -2.38 25.40 -0.06
N CYS A 279 -1.97 26.46 -0.79
CA CYS A 279 -0.98 27.42 -0.30
C CYS A 279 -1.34 27.97 1.10
N ALA A 280 -2.63 28.26 1.30
CA ALA A 280 -3.17 28.83 2.53
C ALA A 280 -3.13 27.88 3.75
N ASP A 281 -2.88 26.58 3.55
CA ASP A 281 -2.76 25.63 4.65
C ASP A 281 -1.42 25.79 5.41
N CYS A 282 -0.42 26.40 4.77
CA CYS A 282 0.89 26.66 5.37
C CYS A 282 1.30 28.14 5.36
N HIS A 283 0.89 28.89 4.34
CA HIS A 283 1.24 30.29 4.17
C HIS A 283 0.09 31.21 4.56
N GLU A 284 0.40 32.22 5.37
CA GLU A 284 -0.53 33.31 5.63
C GLU A 284 -0.67 34.19 4.39
N ALA A 285 -1.90 34.59 4.07
CA ALA A 285 -2.14 35.52 2.97
C ALA A 285 -1.43 36.86 3.26
N GLY A 286 -0.54 37.27 2.34
CA GLY A 286 0.19 38.54 2.45
C GLY A 286 -0.65 39.77 2.08
N HIS A 287 -1.86 39.57 1.56
CA HIS A 287 -2.77 40.61 1.09
C HIS A 287 -4.23 40.21 1.31
N GLU A 288 -5.13 41.20 1.37
CA GLU A 288 -6.56 41.01 1.64
C GLU A 288 -7.41 40.75 0.38
N TRP A 289 -6.79 40.76 -0.80
CA TRP A 289 -7.45 40.78 -2.11
C TRP A 289 -6.95 39.62 -2.98
N GLY A 290 -7.72 39.21 -3.99
CA GLY A 290 -7.45 38.01 -4.81
C GLY A 290 -8.19 36.77 -4.30
N ASP A 291 -8.15 35.68 -5.05
CA ASP A 291 -8.72 34.41 -4.61
C ASP A 291 -7.69 33.55 -3.85
N SER A 292 -8.04 32.30 -3.54
CA SER A 292 -7.17 31.37 -2.81
C SER A 292 -6.15 30.65 -3.70
N ASP A 293 -6.20 30.83 -5.02
CA ASP A 293 -5.26 30.25 -5.97
C ASP A 293 -4.05 31.18 -6.15
N CYS A 294 -3.19 31.21 -5.13
CA CYS A 294 -2.02 32.08 -5.11
C CYS A 294 -1.11 31.85 -6.33
N ALA A 295 -1.12 30.63 -6.89
CA ALA A 295 -0.31 30.23 -8.04
C ALA A 295 -0.77 30.85 -9.36
N GLU A 296 -1.95 31.49 -9.39
CA GLU A 296 -2.34 32.34 -10.51
C GLU A 296 -1.32 33.47 -10.62
N CYS A 297 -1.19 34.27 -9.55
CA CYS A 297 -0.37 35.49 -9.53
C CYS A 297 1.10 35.29 -9.16
N HIS A 298 1.42 34.28 -8.34
CA HIS A 298 2.75 34.06 -7.79
C HIS A 298 3.35 32.76 -8.30
N ASP A 299 4.65 32.77 -8.61
CA ASP A 299 5.38 31.55 -8.95
C ASP A 299 5.86 30.83 -7.67
N PRO A 300 5.28 29.68 -7.29
CA PRO A 300 5.73 28.94 -6.11
C PRO A 300 7.12 28.28 -6.29
N ALA A 301 7.60 28.12 -7.52
CA ALA A 301 8.91 27.59 -7.83
C ALA A 301 10.02 28.67 -7.82
N ASP A 302 9.67 29.92 -8.13
CA ASP A 302 10.60 31.06 -8.19
C ASP A 302 10.38 32.06 -7.04
N ALA A 303 10.56 31.59 -5.80
CA ALA A 303 10.57 32.42 -4.59
C ALA A 303 9.37 33.37 -4.39
N TRP A 304 8.19 33.02 -4.95
CA TRP A 304 6.96 33.80 -4.86
C TRP A 304 6.94 35.08 -5.73
N ASP A 305 7.82 35.17 -6.73
CA ASP A 305 7.84 36.27 -7.70
C ASP A 305 6.53 36.35 -8.50
N LEU A 306 6.24 37.52 -9.04
CA LEU A 306 5.02 37.75 -9.81
C LEU A 306 5.09 37.05 -11.17
N ALA A 307 4.16 36.13 -11.41
CA ALA A 307 4.00 35.46 -12.70
C ALA A 307 3.40 36.37 -13.78
N ALA A 308 2.83 37.52 -13.38
CA ALA A 308 2.10 38.46 -14.25
C ALA A 308 2.90 38.92 -15.49
N GLY A 309 4.23 39.03 -15.39
CA GLY A 309 5.09 39.41 -16.51
C GLY A 309 5.10 38.41 -17.69
N THR A 310 4.53 37.22 -17.51
CA THR A 310 4.45 36.16 -18.54
C THR A 310 3.05 35.95 -19.10
N TRP A 311 2.04 36.63 -18.55
CA TRP A 311 0.66 36.41 -18.94
C TRP A 311 0.34 37.10 -20.26
N PRO A 312 -0.35 36.44 -21.21
CA PRO A 312 -0.70 37.05 -22.50
C PRO A 312 -1.39 38.40 -22.37
N GLN A 313 -2.33 38.54 -21.43
CA GLN A 313 -3.09 39.77 -21.21
C GLN A 313 -2.19 40.92 -20.70
N HIS A 314 -1.18 40.63 -19.88
CA HIS A 314 -0.25 41.66 -19.40
C HIS A 314 0.83 41.95 -20.44
N VAL A 315 1.37 40.92 -21.08
CA VAL A 315 2.41 41.03 -22.12
C VAL A 315 1.90 41.85 -23.31
N ASP A 316 0.66 41.64 -23.75
CA ASP A 316 0.06 42.36 -24.87
C ASP A 316 -0.09 43.87 -24.61
N HIS A 317 -0.18 44.28 -23.34
CA HIS A 317 -0.26 45.68 -22.93
C HIS A 317 1.06 46.22 -22.35
N TRP A 318 2.07 45.38 -22.16
CA TRP A 318 3.30 45.72 -21.45
C TRP A 318 4.07 46.85 -22.13
N ASP A 319 4.03 46.92 -23.45
CA ASP A 319 4.66 48.01 -24.22
C ASP A 319 4.11 49.40 -23.83
N GLN A 320 2.86 49.47 -23.34
CA GLN A 320 2.22 50.68 -22.83
C GLN A 320 2.50 50.92 -21.34
N TYR A 321 3.08 49.94 -20.64
CA TYR A 321 3.29 49.93 -19.18
C TYR A 321 4.74 49.61 -18.78
N LYS A 322 5.71 50.08 -19.57
CA LYS A 322 7.15 50.05 -19.23
C LYS A 322 7.56 51.19 -18.29
N GLY A 323 8.85 51.24 -17.97
CA GLY A 323 9.45 52.29 -17.16
C GLY A 323 8.88 52.28 -15.75
N VAL A 324 8.44 53.45 -15.27
CA VAL A 324 7.91 53.61 -13.90
C VAL A 324 6.68 52.75 -13.62
N HIS A 325 5.89 52.38 -14.64
CA HIS A 325 4.72 51.52 -14.46
C HIS A 325 5.11 50.07 -14.13
N ALA A 326 6.27 49.61 -14.58
CA ALA A 326 6.79 48.27 -14.25
C ALA A 326 7.26 48.16 -12.80
N GLU A 327 7.47 49.29 -12.10
CA GLU A 327 7.83 49.33 -10.68
C GLU A 327 6.59 49.39 -9.75
N LEU A 328 5.40 49.54 -10.31
CA LEU A 328 4.16 49.64 -9.55
C LEU A 328 3.71 48.28 -9.02
N THR A 329 3.07 48.29 -7.85
CA THR A 329 2.40 47.09 -7.33
C THR A 329 1.12 46.81 -8.12
N CYS A 330 0.65 45.56 -8.12
CA CYS A 330 -0.59 45.19 -8.81
C CYS A 330 -1.76 46.08 -8.39
N GLN A 331 -1.87 46.42 -7.10
CA GLN A 331 -2.94 47.28 -6.57
C GLN A 331 -2.88 48.73 -7.08
N ALA A 332 -1.71 49.22 -7.51
CA ALA A 332 -1.62 50.56 -8.08
C ALA A 332 -2.35 50.65 -9.43
N CYS A 333 -2.46 49.55 -10.17
CA CYS A 333 -3.25 49.45 -11.39
C CYS A 333 -4.65 48.87 -11.12
N HIS A 334 -4.72 47.79 -10.32
CA HIS A 334 -5.93 47.06 -9.95
C HIS A 334 -6.52 47.56 -8.63
N PHE A 335 -6.73 48.87 -8.51
CA PHE A 335 -7.27 49.48 -7.28
C PHE A 335 -8.78 49.24 -7.08
N GLU A 336 -9.51 48.85 -8.14
CA GLU A 336 -10.95 48.53 -8.10
C GLU A 336 -11.28 47.09 -8.50
N THR A 337 -10.56 46.52 -9.49
CA THR A 337 -10.80 45.18 -10.04
C THR A 337 -9.53 44.59 -10.66
N TYR A 338 -9.35 43.28 -10.55
CA TYR A 338 -8.31 42.53 -11.27
C TYR A 338 -8.73 42.09 -12.67
N GLU A 339 -10.02 42.16 -12.96
CA GLU A 339 -10.58 41.83 -14.28
C GLU A 339 -10.95 43.09 -15.06
N ASN A 340 -10.77 43.04 -16.38
CA ASN A 340 -11.25 44.04 -17.33
C ASN A 340 -10.78 45.47 -17.02
N LEU A 341 -9.54 45.63 -16.53
CA LEU A 341 -8.96 46.95 -16.30
C LEU A 341 -8.86 47.71 -17.64
N PRO A 342 -9.41 48.95 -17.72
CA PRO A 342 -9.24 49.77 -18.91
C PRO A 342 -7.77 50.07 -19.17
N SER A 343 -7.29 49.85 -20.41
CA SER A 343 -5.88 50.07 -20.76
C SER A 343 -5.56 51.52 -21.17
N ASN A 344 -6.51 52.44 -21.01
CA ASN A 344 -6.39 53.83 -21.45
C ASN A 344 -5.74 54.70 -20.37
N CYS A 345 -4.82 55.59 -20.78
CA CYS A 345 -4.03 56.41 -19.86
C CYS A 345 -4.88 57.35 -18.99
N ASP A 346 -6.02 57.80 -19.52
CA ASP A 346 -6.96 58.71 -18.83
C ASP A 346 -7.71 58.06 -17.67
N TYR A 347 -7.63 56.73 -17.54
CA TYR A 347 -8.13 56.03 -16.37
C TYR A 347 -7.42 56.46 -15.08
N CYS A 348 -6.11 56.74 -15.15
CA CYS A 348 -5.31 57.19 -14.02
C CYS A 348 -4.79 58.63 -14.16
N HIS A 349 -4.51 59.08 -15.38
CA HIS A 349 -3.84 60.36 -15.64
C HIS A 349 -4.79 61.40 -16.22
N THR A 350 -4.71 62.64 -15.75
CA THR A 350 -5.46 63.74 -16.37
C THR A 350 -4.59 64.44 -17.40
N ALA A 351 -5.07 64.52 -18.65
CA ALA A 351 -4.37 65.26 -19.70
C ALA A 351 -4.21 66.74 -19.32
N PRO A 352 -3.02 67.33 -19.49
CA PRO A 352 -2.80 68.73 -19.16
C PRO A 352 -3.49 69.67 -20.16
N ASP A 353 -3.66 70.94 -19.76
CA ASP A 353 -4.30 71.98 -20.59
C ASP A 353 -3.68 72.15 -21.99
N SER A 354 -2.42 71.78 -22.18
CA SER A 354 -1.73 71.79 -23.47
C SER A 354 -2.32 70.82 -24.50
N HIS A 355 -3.09 69.81 -24.08
CA HIS A 355 -3.67 68.76 -24.92
C HIS A 355 -5.16 69.01 -25.27
N LYS A 356 -5.65 70.23 -25.07
CA LYS A 356 -7.03 70.61 -25.42
C LYS A 356 -7.28 70.82 -26.92
N ASP A 357 -6.23 70.89 -27.73
CA ASP A 357 -6.31 71.04 -29.19
C ASP A 357 -6.57 69.68 -29.85
N GLU A 358 -7.40 69.65 -30.89
CA GLU A 358 -7.81 68.44 -31.62
C GLU A 358 -6.62 67.69 -32.23
N LYS A 359 -5.52 68.38 -32.54
CA LYS A 359 -4.28 67.73 -33.01
C LYS A 359 -3.59 66.84 -31.98
N TYR A 360 -3.99 66.92 -30.71
CA TYR A 360 -3.51 66.08 -29.61
C TYR A 360 -4.57 65.07 -29.15
N ALA A 361 -5.66 64.92 -29.90
CA ALA A 361 -6.65 63.87 -29.68
C ALA A 361 -6.13 62.55 -30.25
N GLY A 362 -6.13 61.48 -29.44
CA GLY A 362 -5.63 60.17 -29.86
C GLY A 362 -5.08 59.36 -28.69
N ASP A 363 -4.43 58.25 -29.01
CA ASP A 363 -3.76 57.42 -28.02
C ASP A 363 -2.46 58.10 -27.57
N CYS A 364 -2.29 58.26 -26.25
CA CYS A 364 -1.12 58.93 -25.68
C CYS A 364 0.18 58.23 -26.08
N VAL A 365 0.15 56.91 -26.27
CA VAL A 365 1.33 56.10 -26.58
C VAL A 365 1.93 56.37 -27.95
N GLU A 366 1.21 57.06 -28.84
CA GLU A 366 1.75 57.52 -30.13
C GLU A 366 2.88 58.54 -29.95
N CYS A 367 2.83 59.35 -28.89
CA CYS A 367 3.83 60.39 -28.59
C CYS A 367 4.55 60.13 -27.25
N HIS A 368 3.89 59.47 -26.30
CA HIS A 368 4.36 59.22 -24.94
C HIS A 368 4.57 57.72 -24.70
N GLN A 369 5.75 57.20 -25.06
CA GLN A 369 6.14 55.82 -24.76
C GLN A 369 6.42 55.66 -23.27
N ALA A 370 6.16 54.47 -22.72
CA ALA A 370 6.27 54.23 -21.29
C ALA A 370 7.72 54.13 -20.77
N ASP A 371 8.70 54.01 -21.67
CA ASP A 371 10.13 53.92 -21.37
C ASP A 371 10.92 55.23 -21.60
N GLN A 372 10.24 56.35 -21.89
CA GLN A 372 10.84 57.68 -21.97
C GLN A 372 10.35 58.60 -20.84
N ASP A 373 11.07 59.69 -20.57
CA ASP A 373 10.57 60.73 -19.68
C ASP A 373 9.29 61.34 -20.29
N TRP A 374 8.21 61.42 -19.50
CA TRP A 374 6.93 61.92 -19.97
C TRP A 374 7.03 63.35 -20.51
N ALA A 375 7.97 64.16 -20.01
CA ALA A 375 8.23 65.52 -20.49
C ALA A 375 8.80 65.57 -21.91
N ASP A 376 9.40 64.47 -22.39
CA ASP A 376 10.14 64.38 -23.66
C ASP A 376 9.34 63.72 -24.78
N GLY A 377 8.00 63.73 -24.68
CA GLY A 377 7.10 63.17 -25.69
C GLY A 377 7.49 63.58 -27.12
N THR A 378 7.78 62.60 -27.96
CA THR A 378 8.23 62.81 -29.34
C THR A 378 7.10 62.46 -30.30
N PRO A 379 6.63 63.42 -31.14
CA PRO A 379 5.63 63.12 -32.15
C PRO A 379 6.16 62.07 -33.14
N PRO A 380 5.30 61.17 -33.65
CA PRO A 380 5.66 60.31 -34.78
C PRO A 380 6.20 61.16 -35.94
N GLU A 381 7.26 60.70 -36.61
CA GLU A 381 7.82 61.43 -37.75
C GLU A 381 6.78 61.60 -38.86
N GLY A 382 6.32 62.83 -39.05
CA GLY A 382 5.36 63.27 -40.08
C GLY A 382 5.33 64.78 -40.24
#